data_AF-A0A966PUX0-F1
#
_entry.id   AF-A0A966PUX0-F1
#
_cell.length_a   1.000
_cell.length_b   1.000
_cell.length_c   1.000
_cell.angle_alpha   90.00
_cell.angle_beta   90.00
_cell.angle_gamma   90.00
#
_symmetry.space_group_name_H-M   'P 1'
#
loop_
_entity.id
_entity.type
_entity.pdbx_description
1 polymer ?
#
loop_
_entity_poly.entity_id
_entity_poly.type
_entity_poly.pdbx_seq_one_letter_code
_entity_poly.pdbx_strand_id
1 'polypeptide(L)'
;MPPKITKGGPRPVRNDYPNDAEFAKAVAEWNKLNQPSSGTQTMPDVQTIQTDNIQSSVVSQSRESTDWNAFTDGSFTVQEGNAAVGETPFITYTDPTKRNAAPSTVIILPVAGNPGAYQIVSREVFLDTIIKSIQRSPENAKYWKSQLKDYYSSEDTFQRSISGGPVIDKDTEFTKALRKALNEISLDNLTRATENVKSGALNTTGFYDINSWVSSRTPLPGRQSTSTSTRNFTLEADAIAEFMREVQVQVGDPKLVDNVDALAKAYWEKVHSEELKRMGKSTSVYDPITGKTITTSTGFQMPTESLLKEWRIGFITKGAIGTNNKVISTGIRNVNVIDLQDAGGDLGDNYTKLKGYTFDYGVRLSDAELKAKAAEASLPGGSIDEQKKTIQLAARLKYPSLAPYIEGGLKASDIAGQFIKKKQDTLELADGSVDIFDADVQSAMSGDKLMSDYDYELKLRSNPAWRKTKAANEGAASLLDTILTMWGKVG
;
A
#
# COMPACT_ATOMS: atom_id res chain seq x y z
N MET A 1 -9.36 -22.20 35.26
CA MET A 1 -10.22 -21.00 35.39
C MET A 1 -9.75 -20.01 34.34
N PRO A 2 -10.66 -19.45 33.53
CA PRO A 2 -10.28 -18.49 32.50
C PRO A 2 -9.61 -17.25 33.12
N PRO A 3 -8.60 -16.67 32.47
CA PRO A 3 -7.90 -15.50 32.96
C PRO A 3 -8.86 -14.30 33.07
N LYS A 4 -8.66 -13.47 34.10
CA LYS A 4 -9.47 -12.26 34.32
C LYS A 4 -9.20 -11.25 33.20
N ILE A 5 -10.24 -10.80 32.52
CA ILE A 5 -10.14 -9.79 31.45
C ILE A 5 -9.94 -8.41 32.09
N THR A 6 -8.88 -7.72 31.70
CA THR A 6 -8.52 -6.39 32.21
C THR A 6 -8.26 -5.40 31.08
N LYS A 7 -8.44 -4.11 31.37
CA LYS A 7 -8.08 -3.02 30.45
C LYS A 7 -6.55 -2.97 30.30
N GLY A 8 -6.06 -3.00 29.07
CA GLY A 8 -4.64 -3.09 28.70
C GLY A 8 -4.05 -4.50 28.73
N GLY A 9 -4.85 -5.53 29.05
CA GLY A 9 -4.39 -6.92 29.10
C GLY A 9 -4.31 -7.60 27.72
N PRO A 10 -3.63 -8.76 27.61
CA PRO A 10 -3.55 -9.52 26.37
C PRO A 10 -4.94 -10.03 25.93
N ARG A 11 -5.12 -10.19 24.61
CA ARG A 11 -6.38 -10.68 24.04
C ARG A 11 -6.62 -12.15 24.46
N PRO A 12 -7.86 -12.54 24.80
CA PRO A 12 -8.21 -13.93 25.11
C PRO A 12 -7.74 -14.91 24.04
N VAL A 13 -7.23 -16.07 24.43
CA VAL A 13 -6.77 -17.15 23.53
C VAL A 13 -7.74 -18.32 23.59
N ARG A 14 -8.01 -18.98 22.47
CA ARG A 14 -9.08 -20.00 22.37
C ARG A 14 -8.91 -21.18 23.35
N ASN A 15 -7.68 -21.57 23.63
CA ASN A 15 -7.35 -22.72 24.49
C ASN A 15 -7.67 -22.48 25.97
N ASP A 16 -7.90 -21.22 26.39
CA ASP A 16 -8.19 -20.88 27.79
C ASP A 16 -9.67 -21.04 28.16
N TYR A 17 -10.52 -21.41 27.19
CA TYR A 17 -11.99 -21.45 27.34
C TYR A 17 -12.55 -22.82 26.96
N PRO A 18 -13.54 -23.34 27.72
CA PRO A 18 -14.09 -24.68 27.53
C PRO A 18 -14.93 -24.82 26.26
N ASN A 19 -15.45 -23.72 25.68
CA ASN A 19 -16.26 -23.73 24.47
C ASN A 19 -16.15 -22.41 23.69
N ASP A 20 -16.60 -22.42 22.43
CA ASP A 20 -16.54 -21.26 21.53
C ASP A 20 -17.41 -20.09 22.02
N ALA A 21 -18.52 -20.39 22.71
CA ALA A 21 -19.43 -19.37 23.21
C ALA A 21 -18.79 -18.54 24.34
N GLU A 22 -18.05 -19.17 25.24
CA GLU A 22 -17.31 -18.49 26.31
C GLU A 22 -16.11 -17.71 25.76
N PHE A 23 -15.41 -18.27 24.77
CA PHE A 23 -14.34 -17.55 24.07
C PHE A 23 -14.88 -16.29 23.37
N ALA A 24 -16.00 -16.40 22.65
CA ALA A 24 -16.62 -15.27 21.98
C ALA A 24 -17.07 -14.17 22.97
N LYS A 25 -17.64 -14.56 24.12
CA LYS A 25 -17.98 -13.62 25.20
C LYS A 25 -16.75 -12.91 25.75
N ALA A 26 -15.66 -13.65 25.99
CA ALA A 26 -14.41 -13.08 26.47
C ALA A 26 -13.79 -12.11 25.47
N VAL A 27 -13.78 -12.45 24.18
CA VAL A 27 -13.29 -11.54 23.12
C VAL A 27 -14.16 -10.29 23.02
N ALA A 28 -15.49 -10.41 23.13
CA ALA A 28 -16.39 -9.27 23.11
C ALA A 28 -16.18 -8.34 24.32
N GLU A 29 -15.96 -8.89 25.51
CA GLU A 29 -15.67 -8.11 26.72
C GLU A 29 -14.29 -7.44 26.65
N TRP A 30 -13.27 -8.16 26.16
CA TRP A 30 -11.95 -7.60 25.92
C TRP A 30 -12.01 -6.45 24.90
N ASN A 31 -12.75 -6.62 23.80
CA ASN A 31 -12.99 -5.56 22.84
C ASN A 31 -13.67 -4.37 23.51
N LYS A 32 -14.72 -4.56 24.32
CA LYS A 32 -15.41 -3.47 25.02
C LYS A 32 -14.49 -2.70 25.98
N LEU A 33 -13.59 -3.38 26.69
CA LEU A 33 -12.64 -2.77 27.62
C LEU A 33 -11.45 -2.10 26.92
N ASN A 34 -11.08 -2.59 25.74
CA ASN A 34 -9.91 -2.16 24.97
C ASN A 34 -10.28 -1.58 23.60
N GLN A 35 -11.53 -1.15 23.41
CA GLN A 35 -11.88 -0.37 22.24
C GLN A 35 -10.92 0.81 22.25
N PRO A 36 -10.15 1.04 21.17
CA PRO A 36 -9.41 2.28 21.05
C PRO A 36 -10.45 3.33 21.30
N SER A 37 -10.25 4.15 22.35
CA SER A 37 -11.17 5.23 22.63
C SER A 37 -11.37 5.91 21.30
N SER A 38 -12.59 5.84 20.76
CA SER A 38 -13.02 6.78 19.77
C SER A 38 -13.08 8.11 20.52
N GLY A 39 -11.90 8.64 20.84
CA GLY A 39 -11.69 10.03 20.63
C GLY A 39 -12.06 10.22 19.18
N THR A 40 -13.33 10.54 18.95
CA THR A 40 -13.60 11.88 18.49
C THR A 40 -12.59 12.77 19.23
N GLN A 41 -11.40 12.92 18.65
CA GLN A 41 -10.84 14.25 18.60
C GLN A 41 -11.95 15.01 17.90
N THR A 42 -12.91 15.49 18.69
CA THR A 42 -13.42 16.82 18.46
C THR A 42 -12.15 17.59 18.21
N MET A 43 -11.94 17.97 16.93
CA MET A 43 -11.04 19.07 16.67
C MET A 43 -11.37 20.08 17.75
N PRO A 44 -10.39 20.52 18.56
CA PRO A 44 -10.67 21.42 19.68
C PRO A 44 -11.61 22.46 19.11
N ASP A 45 -12.81 22.58 19.71
CA ASP A 45 -13.84 23.53 19.25
C ASP A 45 -13.07 24.75 18.82
N VAL A 46 -13.14 25.08 17.52
CA VAL A 46 -12.52 26.29 17.00
C VAL A 46 -13.12 27.35 17.89
N GLN A 47 -12.35 27.83 18.88
CA GLN A 47 -12.84 28.84 19.78
C GLN A 47 -13.13 29.99 18.85
N THR A 48 -14.40 30.21 18.55
CA THR A 48 -14.86 31.40 17.87
C THR A 48 -14.59 32.50 18.88
N ILE A 49 -13.39 33.05 18.80
CA ILE A 49 -13.00 34.24 19.54
C ILE A 49 -14.06 35.28 19.14
N GLN A 50 -14.98 35.57 20.07
CA GLN A 50 -15.97 36.61 19.86
C GLN A 50 -15.22 37.94 19.80
N THR A 51 -14.98 38.43 18.59
CA THR A 51 -14.52 39.79 18.39
C THR A 51 -15.69 40.72 18.64
N ASP A 52 -15.52 41.70 19.53
CA ASP A 52 -16.50 42.78 19.69
C ASP A 52 -16.83 43.42 18.33
N ASN A 53 -18.06 43.93 18.19
CA ASN A 53 -18.47 44.60 16.95
C ASN A 53 -17.80 45.99 16.87
N ILE A 54 -16.56 46.02 16.35
CA ILE A 54 -15.73 47.23 16.22
C ILE A 54 -16.46 48.36 15.48
N GLN A 55 -17.28 48.02 14.48
CA GLN A 55 -17.97 49.02 13.64
C GLN A 55 -18.94 49.90 14.43
N SER A 56 -19.60 49.36 15.46
CA SER A 56 -20.54 50.10 16.32
C SER A 56 -19.93 51.33 17.00
N SER A 57 -18.61 51.31 17.26
CA SER A 57 -17.91 52.42 17.92
C SER A 57 -17.55 53.58 16.98
N VAL A 58 -17.57 53.33 15.67
CA VAL A 58 -17.10 54.25 14.62
C VAL A 58 -18.23 55.13 14.07
N VAL A 59 -19.48 54.69 14.25
CA VAL A 59 -20.70 55.34 13.74
C VAL A 59 -20.76 56.83 14.08
N SER A 60 -20.27 57.24 15.25
CA SER A 60 -20.30 58.64 15.71
C SER A 60 -19.51 59.66 14.86
N GLN A 61 -18.60 59.21 13.99
CA GLN A 61 -17.75 60.10 13.17
C GLN A 61 -17.97 59.96 11.66
N SER A 62 -18.88 59.08 11.24
CA SER A 62 -19.11 58.76 9.83
C SER A 62 -20.35 59.46 9.29
N ARG A 63 -20.39 59.69 7.97
CA ARG A 63 -21.62 60.06 7.29
C ARG A 63 -22.28 58.79 6.77
N GLU A 64 -23.47 58.49 7.28
CA GLU A 64 -24.36 57.51 6.66
C GLU A 64 -24.90 58.09 5.35
N SER A 65 -24.91 57.26 4.30
CA SER A 65 -25.43 57.60 2.99
C SER A 65 -26.26 56.46 2.44
N THR A 66 -27.29 56.82 1.69
CA THR A 66 -28.07 55.94 0.83
C THR A 66 -27.97 56.37 -0.63
N ASP A 67 -27.13 57.37 -0.95
CA ASP A 67 -26.95 57.89 -2.30
C ASP A 67 -25.98 57.02 -3.11
N TRP A 68 -26.52 55.94 -3.66
CA TRP A 68 -25.76 55.00 -4.46
C TRP A 68 -25.22 55.59 -5.77
N ASN A 69 -25.73 56.74 -6.24
CA ASN A 69 -25.21 57.39 -7.44
C ASN A 69 -23.76 57.88 -7.24
N ALA A 70 -23.36 58.14 -5.99
CA ALA A 70 -22.00 58.49 -5.62
C ALA A 70 -20.98 57.44 -6.12
N PHE A 71 -21.34 56.16 -6.23
CA PHE A 71 -20.45 55.13 -6.75
C PHE A 71 -20.18 55.24 -8.25
N THR A 72 -20.97 56.03 -8.98
CA THR A 72 -20.90 56.17 -10.43
C THR A 72 -20.64 57.60 -10.92
N ASP A 73 -20.79 58.60 -10.06
CA ASP A 73 -20.64 60.02 -10.40
C ASP A 73 -19.18 60.52 -10.37
N GLY A 74 -18.24 59.64 -10.03
CA GLY A 74 -16.80 59.94 -9.93
C GLY A 74 -16.37 60.50 -8.57
N SER A 75 -17.25 60.60 -7.58
CA SER A 75 -16.90 61.03 -6.21
C SER A 75 -15.95 60.05 -5.51
N PHE A 76 -15.97 58.77 -5.90
CA PHE A 76 -14.95 57.78 -5.56
C PHE A 76 -13.96 57.59 -6.70
N THR A 77 -12.68 57.56 -6.35
CA THR A 77 -11.60 57.26 -7.31
C THR A 77 -10.74 56.13 -6.76
N VAL A 78 -10.53 55.10 -7.57
CA VAL A 78 -9.56 54.04 -7.26
C VAL A 78 -8.17 54.55 -7.61
N GLN A 79 -7.29 54.55 -6.63
CA GLN A 79 -5.86 54.80 -6.80
C GLN A 79 -5.17 53.44 -6.91
N GLU A 80 -4.34 53.23 -7.93
CA GLU A 80 -3.66 51.94 -8.17
C GLU A 80 -2.67 51.56 -7.05
N GLY A 81 -2.28 52.52 -6.21
CA GLY A 81 -1.23 52.35 -5.20
C GLY A 81 0.15 52.23 -5.85
N ASN A 82 1.18 52.15 -5.01
CA ASN A 82 2.56 51.97 -5.44
C ASN A 82 3.13 50.64 -4.92
N ALA A 83 3.12 49.62 -5.78
CA ALA A 83 3.60 48.28 -5.45
C ALA A 83 5.08 48.27 -5.01
N ALA A 84 5.92 49.18 -5.50
CA ALA A 84 7.34 49.25 -5.15
C ALA A 84 7.59 49.65 -3.69
N VAL A 85 6.64 50.35 -3.06
CA VAL A 85 6.65 50.67 -1.62
C VAL A 85 5.64 49.82 -0.83
N GLY A 86 5.05 48.81 -1.48
CA GLY A 86 4.09 47.89 -0.88
C GLY A 86 2.71 48.51 -0.63
N GLU A 87 2.36 49.61 -1.29
CA GLU A 87 1.02 50.17 -1.25
C GLU A 87 0.08 49.38 -2.16
N THR A 88 -1.06 48.94 -1.61
CA THR A 88 -2.15 48.31 -2.36
C THR A 88 -3.09 49.36 -2.95
N PRO A 89 -3.86 49.02 -4.00
CA PRO A 89 -4.88 49.93 -4.52
C PRO A 89 -5.84 50.36 -3.41
N PHE A 90 -6.22 51.64 -3.39
CA PHE A 90 -7.08 52.21 -2.35
C PHE A 90 -8.08 53.19 -2.94
N ILE A 91 -9.11 53.54 -2.16
CA ILE A 91 -10.16 54.44 -2.61
C ILE A 91 -10.00 55.80 -1.96
N THR A 92 -10.05 56.84 -2.78
CA THR A 92 -10.19 58.21 -2.34
C THR A 92 -11.60 58.71 -2.58
N TYR A 93 -12.12 59.51 -1.64
CA TYR A 93 -13.40 60.19 -1.76
C TYR A 93 -13.21 61.71 -1.73
N THR A 94 -13.89 62.38 -2.64
CA THR A 94 -13.95 63.85 -2.71
C THR A 94 -15.37 64.28 -2.34
N ASP A 95 -15.53 64.99 -1.22
CA ASP A 95 -16.85 65.43 -0.75
C ASP A 95 -17.41 66.51 -1.70
N PRO A 96 -18.49 66.23 -2.46
CA PRO A 96 -19.03 67.17 -3.43
C PRO A 96 -19.60 68.42 -2.78
N THR A 97 -19.90 68.36 -1.48
CA THR A 97 -20.43 69.51 -0.72
C THR A 97 -19.36 70.53 -0.33
N LYS A 98 -18.08 70.19 -0.44
CA LYS A 98 -16.95 71.04 -0.05
C LYS A 98 -16.16 71.49 -1.28
N ARG A 99 -16.30 72.77 -1.63
CA ARG A 99 -15.54 73.39 -2.72
C ARG A 99 -14.04 73.28 -2.43
N ASN A 100 -13.27 72.65 -3.32
CA ASN A 100 -11.83 72.42 -3.22
C ASN A 100 -11.36 71.48 -2.10
N ALA A 101 -12.18 70.55 -1.62
CA ALA A 101 -11.71 69.52 -0.70
C ALA A 101 -10.68 68.59 -1.40
N ALA A 102 -9.53 68.37 -0.75
CA ALA A 102 -8.58 67.37 -1.21
C ALA A 102 -9.19 65.96 -1.06
N PRO A 103 -8.95 65.04 -2.03
CA PRO A 103 -9.39 63.66 -1.90
C PRO A 103 -8.78 63.01 -0.64
N SER A 104 -9.59 62.26 0.09
CA SER A 104 -9.17 61.57 1.31
C SER A 104 -9.32 60.07 1.16
N THR A 105 -8.38 59.28 1.70
CA THR A 105 -8.50 57.82 1.67
C THR A 105 -9.58 57.35 2.62
N VAL A 106 -10.55 56.61 2.09
CA VAL A 106 -11.74 56.18 2.84
C VAL A 106 -11.93 54.68 2.81
N ILE A 107 -12.80 54.20 3.69
CA ILE A 107 -13.32 52.84 3.72
C ILE A 107 -14.84 52.94 3.61
N ILE A 108 -15.42 52.11 2.74
CA ILE A 108 -16.86 51.96 2.59
C ILE A 108 -17.30 50.74 3.38
N LEU A 109 -18.21 50.92 4.34
CA LEU A 109 -18.71 49.85 5.20
C LEU A 109 -20.24 49.84 5.22
N PRO A 110 -20.88 48.67 5.42
CA PRO A 110 -22.33 48.62 5.65
C PRO A 110 -22.67 49.25 7.02
N VAL A 111 -23.84 49.86 7.14
CA VAL A 111 -24.36 50.36 8.42
C VAL A 111 -25.08 49.23 9.15
N ALA A 112 -24.66 48.94 10.38
CA ALA A 112 -25.26 47.90 11.19
C ALA A 112 -26.74 48.22 11.48
N GLY A 113 -27.65 47.30 11.16
CA GLY A 113 -29.08 47.46 11.41
C GLY A 113 -29.85 48.34 10.41
N ASN A 114 -29.19 48.86 9.37
CA ASN A 114 -29.85 49.66 8.33
C ASN A 114 -29.54 49.10 6.92
N PRO A 115 -30.32 48.11 6.44
CA PRO A 115 -30.10 47.51 5.12
C PRO A 115 -30.18 48.55 4.00
N GLY A 116 -29.14 48.62 3.17
CA GLY A 116 -29.08 49.57 2.05
C GLY A 116 -28.47 50.94 2.39
N ALA A 117 -28.11 51.18 3.65
CA ALA A 117 -27.25 52.29 4.03
C ALA A 117 -25.79 51.85 4.15
N TYR A 118 -24.87 52.70 3.70
CA TYR A 118 -23.44 52.54 3.86
C TYR A 118 -22.85 53.77 4.55
N GLN A 119 -21.70 53.60 5.18
CA GLN A 119 -20.95 54.68 5.80
C GLN A 119 -19.59 54.85 5.13
N ILE A 120 -19.19 56.10 4.96
CA ILE A 120 -17.86 56.47 4.46
C ILE A 120 -17.05 56.93 5.67
N VAL A 121 -15.95 56.23 5.95
CA VAL A 121 -15.09 56.50 7.11
C VAL A 121 -13.67 56.77 6.62
N SER A 122 -12.97 57.73 7.23
CA SER A 122 -11.53 57.91 6.98
C SER A 122 -10.76 56.65 7.39
N ARG A 123 -9.90 56.15 6.50
CA ARG A 123 -9.12 54.92 6.76
C ARG A 123 -8.32 55.02 8.05
N GLU A 124 -7.64 56.15 8.28
CA GLU A 124 -6.78 56.31 9.45
C GLU A 124 -7.57 56.40 10.76
N VAL A 125 -8.77 56.99 10.73
CA VAL A 125 -9.67 57.03 11.89
C VAL A 125 -10.18 55.63 12.23
N PHE A 126 -10.56 54.86 11.21
CA PHE A 126 -11.02 53.49 11.41
C PHE A 126 -9.89 52.57 11.90
N LEU A 127 -8.69 52.72 11.32
CA LEU A 127 -7.48 52.01 11.72
C LEU A 127 -7.16 52.23 13.20
N ASP A 128 -7.14 53.48 13.65
CA ASP A 128 -6.93 53.84 15.06
C ASP A 128 -7.99 53.18 15.97
N THR A 129 -9.25 53.12 15.51
CA THR A 129 -10.32 52.47 16.26
C THR A 129 -10.11 50.96 16.38
N ILE A 130 -9.72 50.28 15.30
CA ILE A 130 -9.39 48.84 15.33
C ILE A 130 -8.20 48.60 16.27
N ILE A 131 -7.14 49.40 16.17
CA ILE A 131 -5.96 49.27 17.02
C ILE A 131 -6.34 49.41 18.50
N LYS A 132 -7.11 50.45 18.85
CA LYS A 132 -7.63 50.65 20.21
C LYS A 132 -8.51 49.49 20.69
N SER A 133 -9.33 48.91 19.81
CA SER A 133 -10.15 47.75 20.15
C SER A 133 -9.31 46.50 20.40
N ILE A 134 -8.28 46.26 19.59
CA ILE A 134 -7.37 45.12 19.76
C ILE A 134 -6.51 45.29 21.03
N GLN A 135 -6.09 46.53 21.34
CA GLN A 135 -5.36 46.85 22.57
C GLN A 135 -6.17 46.52 23.84
N ARG A 136 -7.49 46.69 23.81
CA ARG A 136 -8.38 46.35 24.94
C ARG A 136 -8.51 44.84 25.16
N SER A 137 -8.27 44.03 24.13
CA SER A 137 -8.43 42.58 24.14
C SER A 137 -7.20 41.88 23.54
N PRO A 138 -6.11 41.70 24.31
CA PRO A 138 -4.83 41.18 23.80
C PRO A 138 -4.92 39.80 23.12
N GLU A 139 -5.87 38.95 23.50
CA GLU A 139 -6.09 37.66 22.85
C GLU A 139 -6.58 37.82 21.40
N ASN A 140 -7.31 38.90 21.12
CA ASN A 140 -7.71 39.24 19.75
C ASN A 140 -6.50 39.64 18.91
N ALA A 141 -5.45 40.24 19.49
CA ALA A 141 -4.27 40.64 18.74
C ALA A 141 -3.62 39.48 17.99
N LYS A 142 -3.49 38.31 18.62
CA LYS A 142 -2.90 37.12 17.97
C LYS A 142 -3.79 36.61 16.83
N TYR A 143 -5.10 36.59 17.06
CA TYR A 143 -6.07 36.22 16.03
C TYR A 143 -6.01 37.17 14.83
N TRP A 144 -6.06 38.48 15.06
CA TRP A 144 -5.98 39.46 13.97
C TRP A 144 -4.64 39.40 13.23
N LYS A 145 -3.52 39.23 13.95
CA LYS A 145 -2.21 39.05 13.33
C LYS A 145 -2.18 37.81 12.44
N SER A 146 -2.74 36.68 12.88
CA SER A 146 -2.76 35.44 12.10
C SER A 146 -3.65 35.53 10.86
N GLN A 147 -4.81 36.17 10.95
CA GLN A 147 -5.70 36.40 9.80
C GLN A 147 -5.11 37.37 8.77
N LEU A 148 -4.18 38.23 9.19
CA LEU A 148 -3.51 39.20 8.32
C LEU A 148 -2.15 38.73 7.80
N LYS A 149 -1.79 37.45 7.96
CA LYS A 149 -0.47 36.91 7.59
C LYS A 149 -0.03 37.29 6.16
N ASP A 150 -0.94 37.18 5.20
CA ASP A 150 -0.62 37.44 3.78
C ASP A 150 -0.37 38.92 3.46
N TYR A 151 -0.71 39.84 4.39
CA TYR A 151 -0.49 41.28 4.22
C TYR A 151 0.85 41.77 4.77
N TYR A 152 1.56 40.92 5.50
CA TYR A 152 2.93 41.20 5.93
C TYR A 152 3.89 41.20 4.75
N SER A 153 5.00 41.94 4.89
CA SER A 153 6.00 42.05 3.83
C SER A 153 6.85 40.77 3.68
N SER A 154 6.96 39.97 4.74
CA SER A 154 7.61 38.65 4.73
C SER A 154 7.17 37.77 5.91
N GLU A 155 7.42 36.46 5.84
CA GLU A 155 7.19 35.52 6.96
C GLU A 155 7.93 35.98 8.22
N ASP A 156 9.16 36.48 8.11
CA ASP A 156 9.94 36.95 9.27
C ASP A 156 9.31 38.19 9.92
N THR A 157 8.69 39.09 9.15
CA THR A 157 7.96 40.23 9.72
C THR A 157 6.68 39.81 10.42
N PHE A 158 5.97 38.83 9.87
CA PHE A 158 4.81 38.22 10.52
C PHE A 158 5.20 37.56 11.85
N GLN A 159 6.26 36.73 11.84
CA GLN A 159 6.74 36.04 13.05
C GLN A 159 7.24 37.02 14.12
N ARG A 160 7.89 38.12 13.73
CA ARG A 160 8.27 39.19 14.66
C ARG A 160 7.04 39.90 15.24
N SER A 161 6.01 40.15 14.43
CA SER A 161 4.78 40.77 14.93
C SER A 161 4.02 39.85 15.88
N ILE A 162 3.87 38.55 15.56
CA ILE A 162 3.14 37.60 16.44
C ILE A 162 3.88 37.34 17.76
N SER A 163 5.22 37.35 17.75
CA SER A 163 6.04 37.19 18.96
C SER A 163 6.26 38.49 19.75
N GLY A 164 6.08 39.65 19.14
CA GLY A 164 6.39 40.97 19.69
C GLY A 164 5.48 41.48 20.83
N GLY A 165 4.59 40.64 21.36
CA GLY A 165 3.69 41.00 22.46
C GLY A 165 2.43 41.77 22.02
N PRO A 166 1.75 42.48 22.96
CA PRO A 166 0.49 43.19 22.68
C PRO A 166 0.68 44.27 21.60
N VAL A 167 -0.37 44.56 20.83
CA VAL A 167 -0.34 45.57 19.76
C VAL A 167 -0.15 46.94 20.38
N ILE A 168 1.09 47.42 20.40
CA ILE A 168 1.43 48.80 20.73
C ILE A 168 1.57 49.61 19.45
N ASP A 169 1.53 50.94 19.55
CA ASP A 169 1.71 51.86 18.41
C ASP A 169 3.04 51.68 17.64
N LYS A 170 3.96 50.87 18.20
CA LYS A 170 5.24 50.51 17.61
C LYS A 170 5.19 49.26 16.72
N ASP A 171 4.08 48.54 16.65
CA ASP A 171 3.89 47.37 15.77
C ASP A 171 3.60 47.81 14.33
N THR A 172 4.57 48.50 13.74
CA THR A 172 4.45 49.16 12.44
C THR A 172 4.11 48.19 11.31
N GLU A 173 4.57 46.94 11.40
CA GLU A 173 4.27 45.90 10.39
C GLU A 173 2.82 45.41 10.51
N PHE A 174 2.29 45.22 11.72
CA PHE A 174 0.87 44.93 11.91
C PHE A 174 -0.02 46.08 11.39
N THR A 175 0.33 47.33 11.72
CA THR A 175 -0.40 48.51 11.23
C THR A 175 -0.38 48.61 9.70
N LYS A 176 0.77 48.32 9.05
CA LYS A 176 0.86 48.26 7.58
C LYS A 176 0.00 47.14 7.02
N ALA A 177 0.07 45.94 7.59
CA ALA A 177 -0.74 44.80 7.16
C ALA A 177 -2.25 45.11 7.26
N LEU A 178 -2.67 45.71 8.37
CA LEU A 178 -4.05 46.14 8.59
C LEU A 178 -4.47 47.25 7.60
N ARG A 179 -3.61 48.23 7.30
CA ARG A 179 -3.91 49.24 6.26
C ARG A 179 -4.15 48.61 4.89
N LYS A 180 -3.31 47.66 4.48
CA LYS A 180 -3.49 46.95 3.19
C LYS A 180 -4.81 46.18 3.15
N ALA A 181 -5.14 45.49 4.23
CA ALA A 181 -6.41 44.79 4.39
C ALA A 181 -7.62 45.74 4.28
N LEU A 182 -7.57 46.89 4.95
CA LEU A 182 -8.65 47.90 4.89
C LEU A 182 -8.83 48.48 3.48
N ASN A 183 -7.73 48.67 2.75
CA ASN A 183 -7.80 49.10 1.34
C ASN A 183 -8.52 48.06 0.47
N GLU A 184 -8.20 46.76 0.65
CA GLU A 184 -8.82 45.67 -0.10
C GLU A 184 -10.32 45.55 0.20
N ILE A 185 -10.72 45.63 1.48
CA ILE A 185 -12.13 45.65 1.88
C ILE A 185 -12.88 46.78 1.21
N SER A 186 -12.30 47.98 1.20
CA SER A 186 -12.96 49.12 0.57
C SER A 186 -13.10 48.92 -0.94
N LEU A 187 -12.09 48.35 -1.60
CA LEU A 187 -12.12 48.08 -3.04
C LEU A 187 -13.18 47.04 -3.40
N ASP A 188 -13.27 45.96 -2.63
CA ASP A 188 -14.30 44.93 -2.80
C ASP A 188 -15.70 45.53 -2.61
N ASN A 189 -15.90 46.31 -1.54
CA ASN A 189 -17.19 46.94 -1.27
C ASN A 189 -17.57 47.95 -2.36
N LEU A 190 -16.63 48.74 -2.90
CA LEU A 190 -16.89 49.64 -4.03
C LEU A 190 -17.26 48.87 -5.31
N THR A 191 -16.55 47.78 -5.60
CA THR A 191 -16.81 46.95 -6.78
C THR A 191 -18.21 46.36 -6.71
N ARG A 192 -18.56 45.77 -5.55
CA ARG A 192 -19.91 45.25 -5.28
C ARG A 192 -20.97 46.34 -5.33
N ALA A 193 -20.70 47.52 -4.78
CA ALA A 193 -21.61 48.66 -4.84
C ALA A 193 -21.92 49.04 -6.29
N THR A 194 -20.89 49.10 -7.13
CA THR A 194 -21.01 49.45 -8.55
C THR A 194 -21.82 48.40 -9.31
N GLU A 195 -21.63 47.12 -9.02
CA GLU A 195 -22.42 46.02 -9.60
C GLU A 195 -23.89 46.04 -9.15
N ASN A 196 -24.12 46.31 -7.86
CA ASN A 196 -25.46 46.48 -7.29
C ASN A 196 -26.20 47.63 -7.98
N VAL A 197 -25.56 48.80 -8.16
CA VAL A 197 -26.14 49.93 -8.91
C VAL A 197 -26.46 49.55 -10.36
N LYS A 198 -25.54 48.89 -11.07
CA LYS A 198 -25.77 48.44 -12.45
C LYS A 198 -26.93 47.45 -12.60
N SER A 199 -27.16 46.62 -11.58
CA SER A 199 -28.26 45.65 -11.54
C SER A 199 -29.57 46.20 -10.98
N GLY A 200 -29.59 47.47 -10.53
CA GLY A 200 -30.75 48.09 -9.89
C GLY A 200 -30.99 47.65 -8.44
N ALA A 201 -30.08 46.88 -7.86
CA ALA A 201 -30.11 46.53 -6.44
C ALA A 201 -29.48 47.66 -5.62
N LEU A 202 -30.27 48.33 -4.76
CA LEU A 202 -29.79 49.43 -3.91
C LEU A 202 -29.57 48.97 -2.46
N ASN A 203 -29.02 47.77 -2.27
CA ASN A 203 -28.75 47.20 -0.96
C ASN A 203 -27.25 46.96 -0.72
N THR A 204 -26.86 46.92 0.55
CA THR A 204 -25.51 46.58 1.01
C THR A 204 -25.31 45.07 1.14
N THR A 205 -26.20 44.24 0.56
CA THR A 205 -26.08 42.78 0.65
C THR A 205 -24.78 42.33 -0.04
N GLY A 206 -23.97 41.57 0.69
CA GLY A 206 -22.66 41.11 0.22
C GLY A 206 -21.51 42.08 0.49
N PHE A 207 -21.77 43.25 1.08
CA PHE A 207 -20.68 44.07 1.62
C PHE A 207 -20.00 43.31 2.76
N TYR A 208 -18.69 43.37 2.77
CA TYR A 208 -17.92 42.87 3.87
C TYR A 208 -17.94 43.88 5.02
N ASP A 209 -18.39 43.42 6.20
CA ASP A 209 -17.95 44.02 7.44
C ASP A 209 -16.53 43.53 7.79
N ILE A 210 -15.82 44.28 8.62
CA ILE A 210 -14.41 43.98 8.94
C ILE A 210 -14.25 42.60 9.61
N ASN A 211 -15.18 42.22 10.49
CA ASN A 211 -15.10 40.96 11.22
C ASN A 211 -15.46 39.77 10.30
N SER A 212 -16.47 39.93 9.45
CA SER A 212 -16.85 38.97 8.41
C SER A 212 -15.70 38.76 7.42
N TRP A 213 -15.03 39.84 7.01
CA TRP A 213 -13.88 39.75 6.13
C TRP A 213 -12.70 39.02 6.78
N VAL A 214 -12.34 39.42 8.01
CA VAL A 214 -11.25 38.79 8.77
C VAL A 214 -11.52 37.31 9.03
N SER A 215 -12.77 36.94 9.35
CA SER A 215 -13.16 35.54 9.59
C SER A 215 -13.29 34.71 8.32
N SER A 216 -13.49 35.34 7.16
CA SER A 216 -13.56 34.65 5.86
C SER A 216 -12.18 34.16 5.37
N ARG A 217 -11.08 34.64 5.95
CA ARG A 217 -9.73 34.20 5.61
C ARG A 217 -9.47 32.83 6.24
N THR A 218 -9.01 31.88 5.43
CA THR A 218 -8.61 30.56 5.93
C THR A 218 -7.33 30.72 6.76
N PRO A 219 -7.32 30.36 8.05
CA PRO A 219 -6.07 30.36 8.82
C PRO A 219 -5.11 29.36 8.16
N LEU A 220 -3.93 29.84 7.76
CA LEU A 220 -2.91 29.00 7.13
C LEU A 220 -2.53 27.86 8.09
N PRO A 221 -2.40 26.61 7.59
CA PRO A 221 -1.93 25.50 8.41
C PRO A 221 -0.54 25.86 8.93
N GLY A 222 -0.36 25.76 10.24
CA GLY A 222 0.91 26.19 10.80
C GLY A 222 2.06 25.25 10.46
N ARG A 223 3.24 25.60 10.96
CA ARG A 223 4.52 25.04 10.50
C ARG A 223 4.52 23.51 10.61
N GLN A 224 4.68 22.84 9.47
CA GLN A 224 4.83 21.39 9.41
C GLN A 224 6.31 21.03 9.46
N SER A 225 6.68 20.12 10.34
CA SER A 225 7.99 19.47 10.36
C SER A 225 7.81 17.98 10.18
N THR A 226 8.51 17.40 9.20
CA THR A 226 8.53 15.96 8.97
C THR A 226 9.90 15.42 9.35
N SER A 227 9.92 14.35 10.15
CA SER A 227 11.14 13.61 10.46
C SER A 227 10.97 12.14 10.08
N THR A 228 12.00 11.58 9.45
CA THR A 228 12.10 10.17 9.07
C THR A 228 13.24 9.52 9.84
N SER A 229 13.04 8.29 10.33
CA SER A 229 14.08 7.52 11.03
C SER A 229 14.38 6.22 10.29
N THR A 230 15.66 5.97 10.01
CA THR A 230 16.19 4.76 9.34
C THR A 230 16.98 3.86 10.30
N ARG A 231 16.96 4.15 11.61
CA ARG A 231 17.82 3.50 12.62
C ARG A 231 17.64 1.97 12.74
N ASN A 232 16.56 1.42 12.20
CA ASN A 232 16.18 0.01 12.32
C ASN A 232 16.22 -0.76 10.98
N PHE A 233 16.92 -0.25 9.97
CA PHE A 233 17.03 -0.95 8.68
C PHE A 233 18.03 -2.10 8.77
N THR A 234 17.77 -3.16 8.00
CA THR A 234 18.67 -4.31 7.92
C THR A 234 19.96 -3.90 7.24
N LEU A 235 21.10 -4.18 7.89
CA LEU A 235 22.41 -3.91 7.31
C LEU A 235 22.69 -4.85 6.14
N GLU A 236 23.42 -4.36 5.14
CA GLU A 236 23.80 -5.16 3.96
C GLU A 236 24.52 -6.45 4.36
N ALA A 237 25.48 -6.35 5.29
CA ALA A 237 26.22 -7.50 5.80
C ALA A 237 25.32 -8.56 6.47
N ASP A 238 24.32 -8.13 7.24
CA ASP A 238 23.41 -9.03 7.95
C ASP A 238 22.48 -9.74 6.97
N ALA A 239 21.89 -9.00 6.02
CA ALA A 239 21.04 -9.56 4.97
C ALA A 239 21.79 -10.57 4.09
N ILE A 240 23.03 -10.26 3.72
CA ILE A 240 23.88 -11.17 2.93
C ILE A 240 24.22 -12.42 3.75
N ALA A 241 24.58 -12.28 5.03
CA ALA A 241 24.90 -13.41 5.89
C ALA A 241 23.71 -14.36 6.08
N GLU A 242 22.51 -13.82 6.27
CA GLU A 242 21.28 -14.61 6.34
C GLU A 242 20.94 -15.29 5.01
N PHE A 243 21.12 -14.59 3.89
CA PHE A 243 20.94 -15.15 2.56
C PHE A 243 21.88 -16.34 2.32
N MET A 244 23.18 -16.19 2.64
CA MET A 244 24.16 -17.27 2.49
C MET A 244 23.88 -18.46 3.41
N ARG A 245 23.36 -18.21 4.62
CA ARG A 245 22.89 -19.29 5.50
C ARG A 245 21.73 -20.06 4.87
N GLU A 246 20.77 -19.37 4.27
CA GLU A 246 19.66 -20.02 3.57
C GLU A 246 20.14 -20.79 2.33
N VAL A 247 21.09 -20.24 1.56
CA VAL A 247 21.73 -20.97 0.44
C VAL A 247 22.36 -22.27 0.94
N GLN A 248 23.11 -22.22 2.04
CA GLN A 248 23.74 -23.41 2.63
C GLN A 248 22.70 -24.47 3.05
N VAL A 249 21.57 -24.05 3.65
CA VAL A 249 20.50 -24.98 4.06
C VAL A 249 19.77 -25.56 2.84
N GLN A 250 19.40 -24.72 1.88
CA GLN A 250 18.57 -25.13 0.75
C GLN A 250 19.35 -25.88 -0.32
N VAL A 251 20.59 -25.48 -0.60
CA VAL A 251 21.40 -25.98 -1.72
C VAL A 251 22.56 -26.84 -1.25
N GLY A 252 23.07 -26.64 -0.04
CA GLY A 252 24.23 -27.37 0.48
C GLY A 252 25.57 -26.78 0.01
N ASP A 253 25.82 -26.70 -1.30
CA ASP A 253 27.01 -26.02 -1.84
C ASP A 253 26.63 -24.68 -2.50
N PRO A 254 27.03 -23.53 -1.93
CA PRO A 254 26.78 -22.22 -2.51
C PRO A 254 27.32 -22.05 -3.93
N LYS A 255 28.34 -22.81 -4.35
CA LYS A 255 28.92 -22.74 -5.70
C LYS A 255 27.96 -23.20 -6.78
N LEU A 256 26.94 -23.97 -6.42
CA LEU A 256 25.88 -24.37 -7.35
C LEU A 256 24.94 -23.20 -7.67
N VAL A 257 24.89 -22.17 -6.82
CA VAL A 257 24.08 -20.98 -7.11
C VAL A 257 24.86 -20.06 -8.03
N ASP A 258 24.34 -19.87 -9.24
CA ASP A 258 24.91 -18.98 -10.24
C ASP A 258 25.07 -17.55 -9.67
N ASN A 259 26.30 -17.03 -9.66
CA ASN A 259 26.63 -15.68 -9.18
C ASN A 259 26.03 -15.34 -7.80
N VAL A 260 26.23 -16.22 -6.81
CA VAL A 260 25.62 -16.15 -5.48
C VAL A 260 25.83 -14.82 -4.76
N ASP A 261 27.01 -14.19 -4.90
CA ASP A 261 27.30 -12.92 -4.24
C ASP A 261 26.46 -11.76 -4.83
N ALA A 262 26.33 -11.70 -6.16
CA ALA A 262 25.48 -10.70 -6.79
C ALA A 262 24.00 -10.94 -6.51
N LEU A 263 23.60 -12.22 -6.38
CA LEU A 263 22.26 -12.60 -5.99
C LEU A 263 21.94 -12.19 -4.54
N ALA A 264 22.88 -12.38 -3.60
CA ALA A 264 22.76 -11.94 -2.22
C ALA A 264 22.64 -10.41 -2.12
N LYS A 265 23.40 -9.68 -2.94
CA LYS A 265 23.27 -8.22 -3.04
C LYS A 265 21.90 -7.79 -3.57
N ALA A 266 21.41 -8.45 -4.62
CA ALA A 266 20.09 -8.17 -5.16
C ALA A 266 18.96 -8.48 -4.16
N TYR A 267 19.14 -9.50 -3.30
CA TYR A 267 18.24 -9.78 -2.18
C TYR A 267 18.25 -8.63 -1.16
N TRP A 268 19.41 -8.13 -0.75
CA TRP A 268 19.50 -6.98 0.14
C TRP A 268 18.82 -5.74 -0.45
N GLU A 269 19.05 -5.43 -1.73
CA GLU A 269 18.40 -4.31 -2.41
C GLU A 269 16.86 -4.43 -2.34
N LYS A 270 16.33 -5.64 -2.50
CA LYS A 270 14.90 -5.92 -2.35
C LYS A 270 14.42 -5.66 -0.92
N VAL A 271 15.10 -6.18 0.10
CA VAL A 271 14.76 -5.95 1.52
C VAL A 271 14.78 -4.46 1.84
N HIS A 272 15.86 -3.77 1.48
CA HIS A 272 16.03 -2.36 1.74
C HIS A 272 14.96 -1.50 1.06
N SER A 273 14.60 -1.84 -0.19
CA SER A 273 13.52 -1.14 -0.90
C SER A 273 12.15 -1.27 -0.21
N GLU A 274 11.90 -2.42 0.45
CA GLU A 274 10.64 -2.67 1.16
C GLU A 274 10.65 -2.03 2.55
N GLU A 275 11.79 -2.00 3.24
CA GLU A 275 11.97 -1.25 4.48
C GLU A 275 11.76 0.26 4.28
N LEU A 276 12.25 0.81 3.17
CA LEU A 276 12.03 2.21 2.78
C LEU A 276 10.53 2.53 2.60
N LYS A 277 9.77 1.62 1.99
CA LYS A 277 8.31 1.76 1.84
C LYS A 277 7.57 1.70 3.18
N ARG A 278 8.12 0.96 4.15
CA ARG A 278 7.54 0.74 5.48
C ARG A 278 8.13 1.66 6.56
N MET A 279 8.94 2.64 6.16
CA MET A 279 9.59 3.58 7.07
C MET A 279 8.56 4.38 7.86
N GLY A 280 8.74 4.44 9.18
CA GLY A 280 7.92 5.28 10.04
C GLY A 280 8.12 6.76 9.72
N LYS A 281 7.02 7.50 9.57
CA LYS A 281 7.01 8.94 9.32
C LYS A 281 6.37 9.64 10.51
N SER A 282 7.07 10.60 11.09
CA SER A 282 6.48 11.50 12.08
C SER A 282 6.30 12.87 11.43
N THR A 283 5.06 13.37 11.47
CA THR A 283 4.71 14.72 11.00
C THR A 283 4.13 15.48 12.18
N SER A 284 4.77 16.59 12.54
CA SER A 284 4.30 17.51 13.56
C SER A 284 3.80 18.79 12.90
N VAL A 285 2.59 19.20 13.21
CA VAL A 285 1.97 20.45 12.77
C VAL A 285 1.80 21.35 13.98
N TYR A 286 2.51 22.48 13.99
CA TYR A 286 2.31 23.52 15.01
C TYR A 286 1.13 24.40 14.62
N ASP A 287 0.15 24.58 15.48
CA ASP A 287 -0.96 25.53 15.29
C ASP A 287 -0.61 26.88 15.98
N PRO A 288 -0.41 27.97 15.21
CA PRO A 288 -0.04 29.27 15.76
C PRO A 288 -1.17 29.98 16.50
N ILE A 289 -2.43 29.56 16.32
CA ILE A 289 -3.60 30.17 16.96
C ILE A 289 -3.80 29.57 18.34
N THR A 290 -3.77 28.24 18.45
CA THR A 290 -3.96 27.55 19.74
C THR A 290 -2.65 27.33 20.51
N GLY A 291 -1.50 27.52 19.85
CA GLY A 291 -0.17 27.24 20.41
C GLY A 291 0.10 25.73 20.60
N LYS A 292 -0.77 24.86 20.10
CA LYS A 292 -0.66 23.40 20.24
C LYS A 292 0.08 22.78 19.07
N THR A 293 0.87 21.75 19.35
CA THR A 293 1.50 20.91 18.32
C THR A 293 0.74 19.60 18.22
N ILE A 294 0.27 19.26 17.01
CA ILE A 294 -0.34 17.96 16.71
C ILE A 294 0.74 17.10 16.03
N THR A 295 1.08 15.97 16.64
CA THR A 295 2.05 15.02 16.09
C THR A 295 1.33 13.76 15.62
N THR A 296 1.48 13.43 14.34
CA THR A 296 1.02 12.15 13.77
C THR A 296 2.24 11.31 13.43
N SER A 297 2.30 10.08 13.93
CA SER A 297 3.38 9.14 13.63
C SER A 297 2.85 7.85 13.03
N THR A 298 3.51 7.36 11.98
CA THR A 298 3.37 5.98 11.52
C THR A 298 4.54 5.17 12.06
N GLY A 299 4.25 4.00 12.64
CA GLY A 299 5.27 3.09 13.14
C GLY A 299 6.01 2.41 11.99
N PHE A 300 7.31 2.13 12.20
CA PHE A 300 8.06 1.25 11.31
C PHE A 300 7.53 -0.19 11.45
N GLN A 301 7.36 -0.87 10.32
CA GLN A 301 7.00 -2.29 10.29
C GLN A 301 8.03 -3.07 9.48
N MET A 302 8.84 -3.91 10.13
CA MET A 302 9.73 -4.81 9.41
C MET A 302 8.93 -5.83 8.57
N PRO A 303 9.46 -6.25 7.41
CA PRO A 303 9.02 -7.48 6.77
C PRO A 303 9.02 -8.63 7.79
N THR A 304 8.03 -9.51 7.71
CA THR A 304 7.98 -10.70 8.59
C THR A 304 9.06 -11.70 8.17
N GLU A 305 9.54 -12.51 9.12
CA GLU A 305 10.55 -13.53 8.82
C GLU A 305 10.09 -14.53 7.75
N SER A 306 8.80 -14.87 7.73
CA SER A 306 8.23 -15.70 6.67
C SER A 306 8.38 -15.06 5.29
N LEU A 307 8.12 -13.76 5.16
CA LEU A 307 8.27 -13.05 3.88
C LEU A 307 9.73 -12.97 3.45
N LEU A 308 10.64 -12.73 4.41
CA LEU A 308 12.07 -12.73 4.14
C LEU A 308 12.56 -14.10 3.66
N LYS A 309 12.13 -15.18 4.30
CA LYS A 309 12.43 -16.55 3.88
C LYS A 309 11.88 -16.87 2.49
N GLU A 310 10.65 -16.48 2.20
CA GLU A 310 10.06 -16.63 0.86
C GLU A 310 10.90 -15.93 -0.21
N TRP A 311 11.36 -14.70 0.06
CA TRP A 311 12.25 -13.99 -0.86
C TRP A 311 13.59 -14.70 -1.01
N ARG A 312 14.25 -15.13 0.07
CA ARG A 312 15.52 -15.86 -0.03
C ARG A 312 15.38 -17.10 -0.92
N ILE A 313 14.37 -17.95 -0.67
CA ILE A 313 14.12 -19.15 -1.47
C ILE A 313 13.77 -18.78 -2.93
N GLY A 314 12.97 -17.73 -3.13
CA GLY A 314 12.64 -17.24 -4.47
C GLY A 314 13.88 -16.81 -5.26
N PHE A 315 14.79 -16.08 -4.63
CA PHE A 315 16.06 -15.68 -5.24
C PHE A 315 16.97 -16.90 -5.51
N ILE A 316 17.10 -17.83 -4.57
CA ILE A 316 17.91 -19.06 -4.76
C ILE A 316 17.40 -19.89 -5.95
N THR A 317 16.07 -20.04 -6.05
CA THR A 317 15.43 -20.96 -7.01
C THR A 317 15.22 -20.33 -8.38
N LYS A 318 14.85 -19.05 -8.42
CA LYS A 318 14.52 -18.32 -9.64
C LYS A 318 15.62 -17.34 -10.04
N GLY A 319 16.62 -17.04 -9.22
CA GLY A 319 17.61 -16.01 -9.52
C GLY A 319 17.01 -14.60 -9.53
N ALA A 320 17.71 -13.67 -10.17
CA ALA A 320 17.33 -12.25 -10.23
C ALA A 320 17.62 -11.61 -11.59
N ILE A 321 16.79 -10.64 -11.96
CA ILE A 321 16.94 -9.81 -13.17
C ILE A 321 17.11 -8.35 -12.73
N GLY A 322 18.14 -7.69 -13.24
CA GLY A 322 18.43 -6.28 -12.95
C GLY A 322 17.58 -5.30 -13.77
N THR A 323 17.76 -4.01 -13.50
CA THR A 323 17.00 -2.88 -14.07
C THR A 323 17.01 -2.78 -15.60
N ASN A 324 18.00 -3.38 -16.27
CA ASN A 324 18.12 -3.37 -17.74
C ASN A 324 17.71 -4.71 -18.38
N ASN A 325 16.85 -5.48 -17.73
CA ASN A 325 16.50 -6.85 -18.13
C ASN A 325 17.70 -7.80 -18.24
N LYS A 326 18.84 -7.41 -17.65
CA LYS A 326 20.07 -8.20 -17.61
C LYS A 326 19.93 -9.23 -16.49
N VAL A 327 20.14 -10.51 -16.81
CA VAL A 327 20.17 -11.58 -15.82
C VAL A 327 21.36 -11.34 -14.88
N ILE A 328 21.08 -11.17 -13.59
CA ILE A 328 22.10 -11.05 -12.53
C ILE A 328 22.59 -12.45 -12.16
N SER A 329 21.62 -13.35 -12.01
CA SER A 329 21.83 -14.75 -11.63
C SER A 329 20.62 -15.56 -12.10
N THR A 330 20.89 -16.78 -12.55
CA THR A 330 19.85 -17.78 -12.86
C THR A 330 19.42 -18.60 -11.64
N GLY A 331 20.03 -18.37 -10.47
CA GLY A 331 19.85 -19.17 -9.28
C GLY A 331 20.31 -20.61 -9.52
N ILE A 332 19.52 -21.58 -9.09
CA ILE A 332 19.76 -23.01 -9.37
C ILE A 332 19.06 -23.55 -10.62
N ARG A 333 18.48 -22.69 -11.47
CA ARG A 333 17.67 -23.13 -12.63
C ARG A 333 18.46 -24.03 -13.58
N ASN A 334 19.70 -23.65 -13.87
CA ASN A 334 20.57 -24.33 -14.84
C ASN A 334 21.46 -25.42 -14.22
N VAL A 335 21.39 -25.64 -12.90
CA VAL A 335 22.23 -26.61 -12.19
C VAL A 335 21.77 -28.02 -12.52
N ASN A 336 22.71 -28.96 -12.68
CA ASN A 336 22.34 -30.36 -12.85
C ASN A 336 21.66 -30.87 -11.57
N VAL A 337 20.61 -31.65 -11.75
CA VAL A 337 19.89 -32.29 -10.65
C VAL A 337 20.81 -33.15 -9.80
N ILE A 338 21.74 -33.87 -10.42
CA ILE A 338 22.66 -34.77 -9.70
C ILE A 338 23.54 -33.96 -8.74
N ASP A 339 24.08 -32.83 -9.20
CA ASP A 339 24.89 -31.94 -8.37
C ASP A 339 24.10 -31.40 -7.17
N LEU A 340 22.81 -31.08 -7.36
CA LEU A 340 21.92 -30.64 -6.28
C LEU A 340 21.65 -31.75 -5.24
N GLN A 341 21.56 -33.01 -5.69
CA GLN A 341 21.37 -34.16 -4.81
C GLN A 341 22.64 -34.44 -3.99
N ASP A 342 23.79 -34.41 -4.65
CA ASP A 342 25.09 -34.68 -4.02
C ASP A 342 25.49 -33.59 -3.02
N ALA A 343 25.04 -32.35 -3.23
CA ALA A 343 25.29 -31.24 -2.33
C ALA A 343 24.57 -31.36 -0.98
N GLY A 344 23.53 -32.22 -0.87
CA GLY A 344 22.87 -32.54 0.39
C GLY A 344 22.04 -31.41 1.02
N GLY A 345 21.62 -30.43 0.23
CA GLY A 345 20.68 -29.39 0.68
C GLY A 345 19.21 -29.84 0.63
N ASP A 346 18.34 -29.12 1.35
CA ASP A 346 16.90 -29.43 1.43
C ASP A 346 16.23 -29.56 0.04
N LEU A 347 16.64 -28.75 -0.94
CA LEU A 347 16.08 -28.80 -2.29
C LEU A 347 16.47 -30.07 -3.03
N GLY A 348 17.70 -30.57 -2.87
CA GLY A 348 18.15 -31.84 -3.45
C GLY A 348 17.44 -33.05 -2.83
N ASP A 349 17.26 -33.02 -1.51
CA ASP A 349 16.50 -34.02 -0.76
C ASP A 349 15.02 -34.04 -1.16
N ASN A 350 14.38 -32.86 -1.20
CA ASN A 350 12.99 -32.71 -1.62
C ASN A 350 12.80 -33.16 -3.06
N TYR A 351 13.72 -32.80 -3.95
CA TYR A 351 13.72 -33.27 -5.34
C TYR A 351 13.75 -34.80 -5.41
N THR A 352 14.65 -35.45 -4.67
CA THR A 352 14.79 -36.91 -4.67
C THR A 352 13.51 -37.60 -4.17
N LYS A 353 12.91 -37.08 -3.10
CA LYS A 353 11.63 -37.58 -2.56
C LYS A 353 10.50 -37.41 -3.57
N LEU A 354 10.37 -36.24 -4.20
CA LEU A 354 9.34 -35.98 -5.20
C LEU A 354 9.52 -36.86 -6.44
N LYS A 355 10.76 -37.05 -6.91
CA LYS A 355 11.06 -37.98 -8.01
C LYS A 355 10.63 -39.41 -7.65
N GLY A 356 10.92 -39.84 -6.42
CA GLY A 356 10.42 -41.12 -5.88
C GLY A 356 8.89 -41.20 -5.91
N TYR A 357 8.19 -40.17 -5.44
CA TYR A 357 6.73 -40.14 -5.47
C TYR A 357 6.15 -40.13 -6.88
N THR A 358 6.76 -39.40 -7.81
CA THR A 358 6.34 -39.43 -9.23
C THR A 358 6.48 -40.81 -9.85
N PHE A 359 7.54 -41.54 -9.49
CA PHE A 359 7.75 -42.92 -9.92
C PHE A 359 6.73 -43.87 -9.26
N ASP A 360 6.58 -43.80 -7.95
CA ASP A 360 5.62 -44.61 -7.17
C ASP A 360 4.19 -44.46 -7.70
N TYR A 361 3.81 -43.25 -8.12
CA TYR A 361 2.46 -42.94 -8.58
C TYR A 361 2.33 -42.87 -10.12
N GLY A 362 3.38 -43.18 -10.89
CA GLY A 362 3.31 -43.24 -12.36
C GLY A 362 3.02 -41.92 -13.06
N VAL A 363 3.26 -40.79 -12.40
CA VAL A 363 3.07 -39.44 -12.96
C VAL A 363 4.42 -38.94 -13.46
N ARG A 364 4.54 -38.58 -14.75
CA ARG A 364 5.77 -37.95 -15.25
C ARG A 364 5.70 -36.46 -14.97
N LEU A 365 6.70 -35.94 -14.25
CA LEU A 365 7.00 -34.52 -14.15
C LEU A 365 8.36 -34.26 -14.76
N SER A 366 8.52 -33.13 -15.44
CA SER A 366 9.82 -32.66 -15.90
C SER A 366 10.70 -32.25 -14.72
N ASP A 367 12.03 -32.28 -14.91
CA ASP A 367 12.99 -31.86 -13.87
C ASP A 367 12.74 -30.41 -13.41
N ALA A 368 12.29 -29.53 -14.32
CA ALA A 368 11.93 -28.16 -14.01
C ALA A 368 10.69 -28.09 -13.08
N GLU A 369 9.67 -28.90 -13.32
CA GLU A 369 8.48 -28.99 -12.46
C GLU A 369 8.82 -29.59 -11.09
N LEU A 370 9.68 -30.61 -11.06
CA LEU A 370 10.15 -31.22 -9.81
C LEU A 370 10.95 -30.22 -8.96
N LYS A 371 11.86 -29.45 -9.57
CA LYS A 371 12.59 -28.38 -8.88
C LYS A 371 11.67 -27.28 -8.36
N ALA A 372 10.66 -26.88 -9.14
CA ALA A 372 9.67 -25.90 -8.71
C ALA A 372 8.87 -26.40 -7.50
N LYS A 373 8.42 -27.66 -7.52
CA LYS A 373 7.72 -28.29 -6.39
C LYS A 373 8.59 -28.49 -5.16
N ALA A 374 9.87 -28.82 -5.36
CA ALA A 374 10.84 -28.91 -4.27
C ALA A 374 11.04 -27.54 -3.61
N ALA A 375 11.11 -26.47 -4.40
CA ALA A 375 11.15 -25.10 -3.90
C ALA A 375 9.88 -24.70 -3.13
N GLU A 376 8.69 -25.05 -3.65
CA GLU A 376 7.42 -24.82 -2.98
C GLU A 376 7.33 -25.53 -1.61
N ALA A 377 7.87 -26.74 -1.52
CA ALA A 377 7.93 -27.49 -0.25
C ALA A 377 8.83 -26.82 0.80
N SER A 378 9.86 -26.06 0.38
CA SER A 378 10.76 -25.33 1.29
C SER A 378 10.21 -23.98 1.76
N LEU A 379 9.16 -23.45 1.12
CA LEU A 379 8.55 -22.18 1.50
C LEU A 379 7.90 -22.24 2.90
N PRO A 380 7.75 -21.10 3.58
CA PRO A 380 7.04 -21.05 4.86
C PRO A 380 5.61 -21.60 4.73
N GLY A 381 5.30 -22.65 5.50
CA GLY A 381 4.01 -23.35 5.44
C GLY A 381 3.90 -24.41 4.33
N GLY A 382 4.90 -24.52 3.46
CA GLY A 382 5.00 -25.60 2.48
C GLY A 382 5.38 -26.93 3.15
N SER A 383 4.99 -28.03 2.50
CA SER A 383 5.36 -29.38 2.95
C SER A 383 5.55 -30.32 1.78
N ILE A 384 6.54 -31.22 1.91
CA ILE A 384 6.76 -32.32 0.98
C ILE A 384 5.54 -33.26 0.90
N ASP A 385 4.79 -33.40 2.00
CA ASP A 385 3.59 -34.23 2.05
C ASP A 385 2.43 -33.61 1.29
N GLU A 386 2.34 -32.27 1.26
CA GLU A 386 1.37 -31.57 0.44
C GLU A 386 1.65 -31.79 -1.05
N GLN A 387 2.91 -31.66 -1.45
CA GLN A 387 3.33 -31.91 -2.83
C GLN A 387 3.12 -33.38 -3.23
N LYS A 388 3.33 -34.32 -2.30
CA LYS A 388 2.95 -35.74 -2.48
C LYS A 388 1.46 -35.90 -2.76
N LYS A 389 0.59 -35.24 -2.00
CA LYS A 389 -0.87 -35.28 -2.23
C LYS A 389 -1.24 -34.71 -3.59
N THR A 390 -0.56 -33.66 -4.07
CA THR A 390 -0.76 -33.15 -5.44
C THR A 390 -0.40 -34.20 -6.49
N ILE A 391 0.72 -34.92 -6.31
CA ILE A 391 1.12 -36.02 -7.21
C ILE A 391 0.09 -37.17 -7.14
N GLN A 392 -0.41 -37.52 -5.96
CA GLN A 392 -1.46 -38.52 -5.80
C GLN A 392 -2.74 -38.11 -6.53
N LEU A 393 -3.15 -36.84 -6.45
CA LEU A 393 -4.31 -36.33 -7.17
C LEU A 393 -4.11 -36.44 -8.69
N ALA A 394 -2.94 -36.05 -9.20
CA ALA A 394 -2.61 -36.21 -10.62
C ALA A 394 -2.65 -37.69 -11.05
N ALA A 395 -2.16 -38.59 -10.20
CA ALA A 395 -2.20 -40.03 -10.46
C ALA A 395 -3.63 -40.58 -10.49
N ARG A 396 -4.50 -40.13 -9.58
CA ARG A 396 -5.92 -40.52 -9.56
C ARG A 396 -6.67 -40.09 -10.82
N LEU A 397 -6.36 -38.89 -11.33
CA LEU A 397 -6.92 -38.40 -12.59
C LEU A 397 -6.42 -39.22 -13.79
N LYS A 398 -5.17 -39.68 -13.72
CA LYS A 398 -4.54 -40.48 -14.79
C LYS A 398 -4.98 -41.95 -14.78
N TYR A 399 -5.26 -42.51 -13.59
CA TYR A 399 -5.67 -43.90 -13.39
C TYR A 399 -7.02 -43.97 -12.66
N PRO A 400 -8.15 -43.71 -13.36
CA PRO A 400 -9.47 -43.68 -12.73
C PRO A 400 -9.83 -44.99 -12.01
N SER A 401 -9.48 -46.13 -12.61
CA SER A 401 -9.71 -47.46 -12.03
C SER A 401 -8.91 -47.74 -10.76
N LEU A 402 -7.80 -47.02 -10.55
CA LEU A 402 -6.94 -47.14 -9.38
C LEU A 402 -7.20 -46.07 -8.32
N ALA A 403 -8.04 -45.08 -8.61
CA ALA A 403 -8.20 -43.90 -7.76
C ALA A 403 -8.54 -44.22 -6.29
N PRO A 404 -9.48 -45.14 -5.97
CA PRO A 404 -9.79 -45.49 -4.57
C PRO A 404 -8.62 -46.16 -3.84
N TYR A 405 -7.79 -46.92 -4.56
CA TYR A 405 -6.64 -47.60 -3.99
C TYR A 405 -5.47 -46.64 -3.77
N ILE A 406 -5.27 -45.69 -4.69
CA ILE A 406 -4.28 -44.60 -4.55
C ILE A 406 -4.64 -43.71 -3.35
N GLU A 407 -5.92 -43.43 -3.11
CA GLU A 407 -6.39 -42.76 -1.89
C GLU A 407 -6.05 -43.56 -0.62
N GLY A 408 -6.18 -44.89 -0.67
CA GLY A 408 -5.78 -45.80 0.39
C GLY A 408 -4.27 -45.95 0.60
N GLY A 409 -3.45 -45.25 -0.19
CA GLY A 409 -1.99 -45.26 -0.08
C GLY A 409 -1.28 -46.31 -0.95
N LEU A 410 -2.00 -47.07 -1.78
CA LEU A 410 -1.41 -48.01 -2.71
C LEU A 410 -0.62 -47.26 -3.80
N LYS A 411 0.57 -47.75 -4.14
CA LYS A 411 1.40 -47.16 -5.19
C LYS A 411 1.00 -47.74 -6.55
N ALA A 412 1.00 -46.89 -7.57
CA ALA A 412 0.77 -47.34 -8.94
C ALA A 412 1.90 -48.28 -9.40
N SER A 413 3.13 -48.08 -8.91
CA SER A 413 4.28 -48.94 -9.15
C SER A 413 4.07 -50.39 -8.73
N ASP A 414 3.34 -50.63 -7.64
CA ASP A 414 3.13 -51.98 -7.12
C ASP A 414 2.23 -52.79 -8.07
N ILE A 415 1.27 -52.12 -8.71
CA ILE A 415 0.37 -52.71 -9.71
C ILE A 415 1.08 -52.83 -11.06
N ALA A 416 1.83 -51.81 -11.45
CA ALA A 416 2.62 -51.79 -12.68
C ALA A 416 3.63 -52.95 -12.71
N GLY A 417 4.20 -53.34 -11.56
CA GLY A 417 5.18 -54.42 -11.46
C GLY A 417 4.74 -55.74 -12.10
N GLN A 418 3.45 -56.08 -12.04
CA GLN A 418 2.92 -57.30 -12.66
C GLN A 418 2.96 -57.21 -14.19
N PHE A 419 2.52 -56.08 -14.76
CA PHE A 419 2.53 -55.83 -16.20
C PHE A 419 3.95 -55.63 -16.76
N ILE A 420 4.84 -55.02 -15.98
CA ILE A 420 6.26 -54.87 -16.32
C ILE A 420 6.89 -56.26 -16.46
N LYS A 421 6.75 -57.11 -15.44
CA LYS A 421 7.29 -58.47 -15.46
C LYS A 421 6.72 -59.28 -16.61
N LYS A 422 5.40 -59.21 -16.83
CA LYS A 422 4.76 -59.93 -17.92
C LYS A 422 5.25 -59.48 -19.30
N LYS A 423 5.53 -58.18 -19.47
CA LYS A 423 6.14 -57.65 -20.70
C LYS A 423 7.57 -58.13 -20.88
N GLN A 424 8.37 -58.11 -19.82
CA GLN A 424 9.75 -58.63 -19.84
C GLN A 424 9.77 -60.11 -20.22
N ASP A 425 8.92 -60.92 -19.60
CA ASP A 425 8.82 -62.37 -19.86
C ASP A 425 8.34 -62.64 -21.30
N THR A 426 7.28 -61.97 -21.76
CA THR A 426 6.66 -62.23 -23.08
C THR A 426 7.54 -61.77 -24.24
N LEU A 427 8.28 -60.66 -24.06
CA LEU A 427 9.15 -60.08 -25.07
C LEU A 427 10.63 -60.44 -24.88
N GLU A 428 10.96 -61.28 -23.90
CA GLU A 428 12.32 -61.68 -23.53
C GLU A 428 13.27 -60.48 -23.36
N LEU A 429 12.75 -59.40 -22.78
CA LEU A 429 13.51 -58.17 -22.57
C LEU A 429 14.36 -58.29 -21.30
N ALA A 430 15.51 -57.62 -21.28
CA ALA A 430 16.38 -57.62 -20.11
C ALA A 430 15.69 -57.01 -18.88
N ASP A 431 16.02 -57.51 -17.68
CA ASP A 431 15.52 -56.96 -16.42
C ASP A 431 15.85 -55.46 -16.31
N GLY A 432 14.85 -54.66 -15.94
CA GLY A 432 14.97 -53.20 -15.83
C GLY A 432 14.86 -52.42 -17.15
N SER A 433 14.70 -53.09 -18.30
CA SER A 433 14.49 -52.42 -19.60
C SER A 433 13.09 -51.82 -19.79
N VAL A 434 12.15 -52.18 -18.91
CA VAL A 434 10.77 -51.72 -18.89
C VAL A 434 10.51 -51.07 -17.54
N ASP A 435 9.99 -49.84 -17.55
CA ASP A 435 9.62 -49.11 -16.35
C ASP A 435 8.11 -48.89 -16.27
N ILE A 436 7.64 -48.28 -15.18
CA ILE A 436 6.22 -47.94 -15.01
C ILE A 436 5.71 -47.06 -16.13
N PHE A 437 6.56 -46.21 -16.73
CA PHE A 437 6.16 -45.23 -17.72
C PHE A 437 6.16 -45.76 -19.16
N ASP A 438 6.45 -47.04 -19.36
CA ASP A 438 6.34 -47.71 -20.64
C ASP A 438 4.91 -47.62 -21.19
N ALA A 439 4.79 -47.38 -22.50
CA ALA A 439 3.49 -47.12 -23.13
C ALA A 439 2.50 -48.29 -23.01
N ASP A 440 2.98 -49.53 -23.05
CA ASP A 440 2.13 -50.71 -22.93
C ASP A 440 1.67 -50.87 -21.46
N VAL A 441 2.59 -50.73 -20.50
CA VAL A 441 2.29 -50.78 -19.06
C VAL A 441 1.29 -49.69 -18.68
N GLN A 442 1.50 -48.46 -19.14
CA GLN A 442 0.60 -47.34 -18.92
C GLN A 442 -0.79 -47.60 -19.49
N SER A 443 -0.88 -48.17 -20.69
CA SER A 443 -2.16 -48.47 -21.32
C SER A 443 -2.95 -49.57 -20.61
N ALA A 444 -2.27 -50.50 -19.93
CA ALA A 444 -2.92 -51.54 -19.13
C ALA A 444 -3.57 -50.98 -17.86
N MET A 445 -3.03 -49.86 -17.35
CA MET A 445 -3.45 -49.22 -16.10
C MET A 445 -4.40 -48.03 -16.27
N SER A 446 -4.37 -47.34 -17.41
CA SER A 446 -5.10 -46.08 -17.62
C SER A 446 -6.56 -46.24 -18.10
N GLY A 447 -7.03 -47.47 -18.33
CA GLY A 447 -8.41 -47.73 -18.75
C GLY A 447 -9.44 -47.59 -17.62
N ASP A 448 -10.72 -47.53 -17.99
CA ASP A 448 -11.87 -47.57 -17.06
C ASP A 448 -11.85 -48.81 -16.16
N LYS A 449 -11.23 -49.89 -16.66
CA LYS A 449 -10.90 -51.09 -15.90
C LYS A 449 -9.44 -51.44 -16.17
N LEU A 450 -8.78 -52.02 -15.17
CA LEU A 450 -7.48 -52.64 -15.36
C LEU A 450 -7.58 -53.72 -16.43
N MET A 451 -6.63 -53.72 -17.36
CA MET A 451 -6.55 -54.75 -18.39
C MET A 451 -6.31 -56.11 -17.73
N SER A 452 -7.02 -57.14 -18.20
CA SER A 452 -6.76 -58.50 -17.71
C SER A 452 -5.38 -58.97 -18.16
N ASP A 453 -4.78 -59.89 -17.40
CA ASP A 453 -3.49 -60.48 -17.75
C ASP A 453 -3.51 -61.10 -19.15
N TYR A 454 -4.62 -61.73 -19.53
CA TYR A 454 -4.79 -62.37 -20.84
C TYR A 454 -4.82 -61.33 -21.98
N ASP A 455 -5.63 -60.28 -21.84
CA ASP A 455 -5.76 -59.23 -22.85
C ASP A 455 -4.43 -58.47 -23.05
N TYR A 456 -3.71 -58.25 -21.95
CA TYR A 456 -2.39 -57.63 -21.99
C TYR A 456 -1.37 -58.49 -22.73
N GLU A 457 -1.37 -59.81 -22.49
CA GLU A 457 -0.49 -60.74 -23.20
C GLU A 457 -0.81 -60.80 -24.69
N LEU A 458 -2.09 -60.83 -25.06
CA LEU A 458 -2.52 -60.79 -26.45
C LEU A 458 -2.04 -59.51 -27.14
N LYS A 459 -2.15 -58.38 -26.46
CA LYS A 459 -1.61 -57.09 -26.93
C LYS A 459 -0.09 -57.16 -27.11
N LEU A 460 0.65 -57.71 -26.17
CA LEU A 460 2.11 -57.86 -26.28
C LEU A 460 2.52 -58.77 -27.46
N ARG A 461 1.80 -59.87 -27.70
CA ARG A 461 2.05 -60.77 -28.84
C ARG A 461 1.76 -60.12 -30.20
N SER A 462 0.90 -59.09 -30.23
CA SER A 462 0.66 -58.31 -31.44
C SER A 462 1.82 -57.35 -31.79
N ASN A 463 2.74 -57.10 -30.86
CA ASN A 463 3.90 -56.25 -31.07
C ASN A 463 4.88 -56.91 -32.07
N PRO A 464 5.37 -56.20 -33.11
CA PRO A 464 6.36 -56.75 -34.06
C PRO A 464 7.63 -57.31 -33.40
N ALA A 465 8.03 -56.80 -32.24
CA ALA A 465 9.16 -57.29 -31.48
C ALA A 465 8.96 -58.72 -30.96
N TRP A 466 7.71 -59.13 -30.69
CA TRP A 466 7.40 -60.49 -30.23
C TRP A 466 7.83 -61.55 -31.24
N ARG A 467 7.76 -61.27 -32.54
CA ARG A 467 8.18 -62.21 -33.59
C ARG A 467 9.67 -62.58 -33.53
N LYS A 468 10.48 -61.84 -32.76
CA LYS A 468 11.91 -62.07 -32.61
C LYS A 468 12.27 -62.86 -31.35
N THR A 469 11.30 -63.19 -30.50
CA THR A 469 11.52 -63.93 -29.26
C THR A 469 11.67 -65.42 -29.53
N LYS A 470 12.31 -66.17 -28.62
CA LYS A 470 12.39 -67.62 -28.71
C LYS A 470 11.02 -68.25 -28.61
N ALA A 471 10.17 -67.76 -27.71
CA ALA A 471 8.80 -68.25 -27.56
C ALA A 471 7.96 -68.18 -28.87
N ALA A 472 8.12 -67.12 -29.67
CA ALA A 472 7.45 -67.01 -30.96
C ALA A 472 8.03 -67.97 -32.01
N ASN A 473 9.34 -68.16 -32.02
CA ASN A 473 10.04 -69.07 -32.92
C ASN A 473 9.74 -70.55 -32.61
N GLU A 474 9.66 -70.91 -31.34
CA GLU A 474 9.30 -72.27 -30.88
C GLU A 474 7.83 -72.59 -31.18
N GLY A 475 6.92 -71.63 -31.03
CA GLY A 475 5.51 -71.79 -31.43
C GLY A 475 5.34 -71.94 -32.95
N ALA A 476 6.10 -71.22 -33.76
CA ALA A 476 6.10 -71.39 -35.22
C ALA A 476 6.72 -72.73 -35.64
N ALA A 477 7.79 -73.17 -34.96
CA ALA A 477 8.44 -74.45 -35.22
C ALA A 477 7.54 -75.64 -34.86
N SER A 478 6.77 -75.57 -33.77
CA SER A 478 5.82 -76.64 -33.42
C SER A 478 4.63 -76.70 -34.37
N LEU A 479 4.16 -75.55 -34.89
CA LEU A 479 3.13 -75.51 -35.92
C LEU A 479 3.64 -76.07 -37.25
N LEU A 480 4.88 -75.73 -37.63
CA LEU A 480 5.58 -76.32 -38.79
C LEU A 480 5.76 -77.82 -38.62
N ASP A 481 6.15 -78.30 -37.44
CA ASP A 481 6.30 -79.73 -37.13
C ASP A 481 4.95 -80.46 -37.15
N THR A 482 3.89 -79.81 -36.67
CA THR A 482 2.51 -80.33 -36.70
C THR A 482 1.96 -80.39 -38.13
N ILE A 483 2.24 -79.38 -38.96
CA ILE A 483 1.92 -79.37 -40.39
C ILE A 483 2.74 -80.43 -41.13
N LEU A 484 4.05 -80.55 -40.85
CA LEU A 484 4.93 -81.57 -41.43
C LEU A 484 4.49 -82.99 -41.03
N THR A 485 4.03 -83.18 -39.80
CA THR A 485 3.50 -84.45 -39.32
C THR A 485 2.14 -84.78 -39.94
N MET A 486 1.26 -83.78 -40.13
CA MET A 486 -0.02 -83.95 -40.84
C MET A 486 0.12 -84.17 -42.35
N TRP A 487 1.18 -83.67 -42.98
CA TRP A 487 1.41 -83.76 -44.44
C TRP A 487 2.44 -84.82 -44.85
N GLY A 488 3.18 -85.44 -43.92
CA GLY A 488 4.38 -86.21 -44.27
C GLY A 488 4.76 -87.35 -43.34
N LYS A 489 3.86 -87.84 -42.48
CA LYS A 489 4.05 -89.12 -41.75
C LYS A 489 2.87 -90.07 -41.93
N VAL A 490 2.59 -90.40 -43.19
CA VAL A 490 2.09 -91.74 -43.55
C VAL A 490 3.20 -92.36 -44.40
N GLY A 491 4.05 -93.13 -43.74
CA GLY A 491 5.22 -93.81 -44.30
C GLY A 491 5.91 -94.60 -43.22
#